data_AF-A0A432SJ01-F1
#
_entry.id   AF-A0A432SJ01-F1
#
_cell.length_a   1.000
_cell.length_b   1.000
_cell.length_c   1.000
_cell.angle_alpha   90.00
_cell.angle_beta   90.00
_cell.angle_gamma   90.00
#
_symmetry.space_group_name_H-M   'P 1'
#
loop_
_entity.id
_entity.type
_entity.pdbx_description
1 polymer ?
#
loop_
_entity_poly.entity_id
_entity_poly.type
_entity_poly.pdbx_seq_one_letter_code
_entity_poly.pdbx_strand_id
1 'polypeptide(L)'
;MTKPTLAISIGDLNGVGIEIVLKAHEEIVKLCNPIYCINKRMLERASSLLNVSLPSDIQLYDVAGDFSINAGQVDSQSGRYSYDSFMTGIKLCEEKKADGVVTMPIHKEAWMIAGLEYKGHTDLLRQHFNADAIMMLGCPEMYVALVTEHIPLRDVTKTVKYKMLKQFLLNLQKEIPLKKVAVLGINPHAGDNGVLGHEDMRILKAIKSVNKQLGWEQFIGPIVPDVAFTPHFRCNYNYFVAMYHDQGLAPLKALHFDESVNISLNLPIIRTSVDHGTAFDIAYTGKAKTLSYINAIKSAIQLNTRKTS
;
A
#
# COMPACT_ATOMS: atom_id res chain seq x y z
N MET A 1 10.47 24.38 -3.21
CA MET A 1 9.08 23.87 -3.24
C MET A 1 8.59 23.76 -1.81
N THR A 2 7.32 24.08 -1.55
CA THR A 2 6.69 23.84 -0.25
C THR A 2 6.64 22.33 0.02
N LYS A 3 6.90 21.93 1.27
CA LYS A 3 6.76 20.53 1.69
C LYS A 3 5.29 20.11 1.53
N PRO A 4 5.00 18.90 1.01
CA PRO A 4 3.63 18.42 0.93
C PRO A 4 3.08 18.17 2.33
N THR A 5 1.78 18.33 2.49
CA THR A 5 1.06 18.02 3.72
C THR A 5 0.53 16.60 3.64
N LEU A 6 0.91 15.73 4.57
CA LEU A 6 0.49 14.33 4.56
C LEU A 6 -0.33 14.02 5.82
N ALA A 7 -1.53 13.49 5.62
CA ALA A 7 -2.34 12.98 6.73
C ALA A 7 -1.83 11.59 7.14
N ILE A 8 -1.55 11.39 8.42
CA ILE A 8 -1.06 10.13 8.97
C ILE A 8 -2.17 9.52 9.82
N SER A 9 -2.76 8.43 9.32
CA SER A 9 -3.64 7.62 10.16
C SER A 9 -2.81 6.68 11.02
N ILE A 10 -3.10 6.66 12.31
CA ILE A 10 -2.25 6.03 13.34
C ILE A 10 -2.43 4.51 13.45
N GLY A 11 -3.42 3.95 12.74
CA GLY A 11 -3.69 2.52 12.75
C GLY A 11 -4.25 2.04 14.09
N ASP A 12 -4.07 0.76 14.38
CA ASP A 12 -4.52 0.17 15.66
C ASP A 12 -3.59 0.63 16.80
N LEU A 13 -4.15 1.35 17.78
CA LEU A 13 -3.39 1.84 18.92
C LEU A 13 -2.86 0.72 19.82
N ASN A 14 -3.38 -0.51 19.74
CA ASN A 14 -2.80 -1.63 20.47
C ASN A 14 -1.58 -2.24 19.73
N GLY A 15 -1.28 -1.80 18.51
CA GLY A 15 -0.11 -2.21 17.74
C GLY A 15 1.08 -1.25 17.81
N VAL A 16 2.08 -1.50 16.96
CA VAL A 16 3.32 -0.71 16.88
C VAL A 16 3.17 0.66 16.20
N GLY A 17 2.00 0.97 15.62
CA GLY A 17 1.83 2.12 14.73
C GLY A 17 2.24 3.44 15.38
N ILE A 18 1.75 3.69 16.59
CA ILE A 18 2.04 4.94 17.32
C ILE A 18 3.49 5.03 17.78
N GLU A 19 4.12 3.90 18.16
CA GLU A 19 5.54 3.85 18.50
C GLU A 19 6.41 4.28 17.31
N ILE A 20 6.12 3.75 16.11
CA ILE A 20 6.83 4.10 14.88
C ILE A 20 6.63 5.57 14.53
N VAL A 21 5.40 6.06 14.63
CA VAL A 21 5.04 7.46 14.35
C VAL A 21 5.83 8.42 15.23
N LEU A 22 5.88 8.16 16.55
CA LEU A 22 6.60 9.00 17.51
C LEU A 22 8.11 8.94 17.29
N LYS A 23 8.68 7.74 17.12
CA LYS A 23 10.12 7.55 16.87
C LYS A 23 10.60 8.25 15.60
N ALA A 24 9.79 8.24 14.54
CA ALA A 24 10.18 8.79 13.24
C ALA A 24 9.89 10.29 13.12
N HIS A 25 9.20 10.92 14.07
CA HIS A 25 8.66 12.28 13.91
C HIS A 25 9.72 13.31 13.47
N GLU A 26 10.88 13.35 14.13
CA GLU A 26 11.97 14.28 13.81
C GLU A 26 12.49 14.13 12.38
N GLU A 27 12.44 12.93 11.81
CA GLU A 27 12.79 12.70 10.41
C GLU A 27 11.64 13.08 9.47
N ILE A 28 10.40 12.72 9.82
CA ILE A 28 9.23 12.99 8.98
C ILE A 28 8.98 14.49 8.79
N VAL A 29 9.12 15.31 9.83
CA VAL A 29 8.94 16.77 9.70
C VAL A 29 10.00 17.42 8.80
N LYS A 30 11.14 16.77 8.56
CA LYS A 30 12.14 17.23 7.58
C LYS A 30 11.68 16.95 6.15
N LEU A 31 10.85 15.93 5.94
CA LEU A 31 10.40 15.46 4.61
C LEU A 31 9.05 16.08 4.18
N CYS A 32 8.08 16.20 5.10
CA CYS A 32 6.74 16.69 4.82
C CYS A 32 6.17 17.52 5.99
N ASN A 33 4.95 18.03 5.85
CA ASN A 33 4.16 18.56 6.97
C ASN A 33 3.17 17.45 7.43
N PRO A 34 3.52 16.61 8.42
CA PRO A 34 2.64 15.52 8.84
C PRO A 34 1.48 16.05 9.71
N ILE A 35 0.27 15.59 9.45
CA ILE A 35 -0.91 15.78 10.31
C ILE A 35 -1.33 14.42 10.86
N TYR A 36 -1.14 14.20 12.15
CA TYR A 36 -1.47 12.93 12.79
C TYR A 36 -2.95 12.89 13.17
N CYS A 37 -3.68 11.93 12.62
CA CYS A 37 -5.12 11.76 12.85
C CYS A 37 -5.33 11.00 14.17
N ILE A 38 -5.21 11.70 15.28
CA ILE A 38 -5.34 11.20 16.65
C ILE A 38 -5.70 12.37 17.58
N ASN A 39 -6.52 12.12 18.58
CA ASN A 39 -6.78 13.11 19.63
C ASN A 39 -5.65 13.17 20.66
N LYS A 40 -5.51 14.33 21.30
CA LYS A 40 -4.45 14.60 22.27
C LYS A 40 -4.42 13.60 23.43
N ARG A 41 -5.59 13.21 23.95
CA ARG A 41 -5.70 12.31 25.11
C ARG A 41 -5.18 10.90 24.81
N MET A 42 -5.54 10.35 23.66
CA MET A 42 -5.07 9.03 23.23
C MET A 42 -3.58 9.05 22.92
N LEU A 43 -3.08 10.14 22.32
CA LEU A 43 -1.65 10.36 22.11
C LEU A 43 -0.87 10.40 23.42
N GLU A 44 -1.32 11.17 24.42
CA GLU A 44 -0.70 11.26 25.74
C GLU A 44 -0.66 9.90 26.46
N ARG A 45 -1.74 9.11 26.37
CA ARG A 45 -1.77 7.74 26.90
C ARG A 45 -0.74 6.85 26.22
N ALA A 46 -0.68 6.85 24.89
CA ALA A 46 0.29 6.06 24.15
C ALA A 46 1.73 6.46 24.50
N SER A 47 2.01 7.77 24.58
CA SER A 47 3.31 8.31 24.98
C SER A 47 3.71 7.89 26.39
N SER A 48 2.76 7.90 27.32
CA SER A 48 2.99 7.48 28.72
C SER A 48 3.34 6.00 28.81
N LEU A 49 2.63 5.13 28.07
CA LEU A 49 2.94 3.70 28.00
C LEU A 49 4.31 3.42 27.38
N LEU A 50 4.72 4.23 26.39
CA LEU A 50 6.02 4.13 25.74
C LEU A 50 7.16 4.76 26.56
N ASN A 51 6.85 5.54 27.59
CA ASN A 51 7.80 6.40 28.30
C ASN A 51 8.60 7.31 27.35
N VAL A 52 7.90 7.93 26.40
CA VAL A 52 8.46 8.86 25.40
C VAL A 52 7.87 10.25 25.62
N SER A 53 8.67 11.29 25.44
CA SER A 53 8.20 12.68 25.45
C SER A 53 7.55 13.03 24.13
N LEU A 54 6.39 13.70 24.18
CA LEU A 54 5.73 14.17 22.97
C LEU A 54 6.50 15.34 22.32
N PRO A 55 6.72 15.31 21.00
CA PRO A 55 7.29 16.45 20.29
C PRO A 55 6.38 17.68 20.41
N SER A 56 6.95 18.84 20.69
CA SER A 56 6.18 20.09 20.89
C SER A 56 5.54 20.63 19.62
N ASP A 57 6.08 20.25 18.46
CA ASP A 57 5.65 20.67 17.13
C ASP A 57 4.69 19.67 16.45
N ILE A 58 4.28 18.60 17.15
CA ILE A 58 3.38 17.59 16.61
C ILE A 58 2.03 18.20 16.23
N GLN A 59 1.66 18.09 14.94
CA GLN A 59 0.39 18.59 14.44
C GLN A 59 -0.66 17.48 14.48
N LEU A 60 -1.75 17.72 15.20
CA LEU A 60 -2.83 16.75 15.38
C LEU A 60 -4.07 17.19 14.62
N TYR A 61 -4.83 16.20 14.14
CA TYR A 61 -6.22 16.38 13.76
C TYR A 61 -7.08 15.46 14.60
N ASP A 62 -8.07 16.04 15.26
CA ASP A 62 -8.85 15.37 16.28
C ASP A 62 -9.65 14.19 15.71
N VAL A 63 -9.65 13.08 16.46
CA VAL A 63 -10.41 11.86 16.15
C VAL A 63 -11.20 11.49 17.40
N ALA A 64 -12.51 11.35 17.25
CA ALA A 64 -13.39 10.99 18.36
C ALA A 64 -13.04 9.59 18.90
N GLY A 65 -13.05 9.45 20.23
CA GLY A 65 -12.85 8.18 20.91
C GLY A 65 -11.89 8.27 22.09
N ASP A 66 -12.15 7.46 23.10
CA ASP A 66 -11.42 7.45 24.36
C ASP A 66 -11.53 6.06 24.98
N PHE A 67 -10.41 5.33 25.06
CA PHE A 67 -10.36 3.95 25.55
C PHE A 67 -9.01 3.59 26.14
N SER A 68 -8.96 2.50 26.90
CA SER A 68 -7.71 1.98 27.44
C SER A 68 -6.91 1.27 26.35
N ILE A 69 -5.64 1.64 26.20
CA ILE A 69 -4.73 0.99 25.27
C ILE A 69 -4.25 -0.32 25.91
N ASN A 70 -4.57 -1.44 25.27
CA ASN A 70 -4.19 -2.79 25.68
C ASN A 70 -3.15 -3.34 24.69
N ALA A 71 -1.87 -2.99 24.92
CA ALA A 71 -0.77 -3.34 24.02
C ALA A 71 -0.79 -4.83 23.62
N GLY A 72 -0.78 -5.09 22.31
CA GLY A 72 -0.76 -6.42 21.73
C GLY A 72 -2.08 -7.19 21.77
N GLN A 73 -3.18 -6.58 22.22
CA GLN A 73 -4.49 -7.23 22.31
C GLN A 73 -5.45 -6.74 21.23
N VAL A 74 -6.20 -7.67 20.65
CA VAL A 74 -7.32 -7.37 19.75
C VAL A 74 -8.44 -6.73 20.57
N ASP A 75 -8.87 -5.54 20.19
CA ASP A 75 -9.91 -4.79 20.89
C ASP A 75 -10.85 -4.06 19.92
N SER A 76 -12.15 -4.04 20.22
CA SER A 76 -13.14 -3.41 19.33
C SER A 76 -13.04 -1.88 19.34
N GLN A 77 -12.66 -1.27 20.46
CA GLN A 77 -12.52 0.19 20.56
C GLN A 77 -11.27 0.66 19.80
N SER A 78 -10.15 -0.06 19.91
CA SER A 78 -8.95 0.21 19.11
C SER A 78 -9.19 -0.03 17.61
N GLY A 79 -9.91 -1.09 17.27
CA GLY A 79 -10.38 -1.37 15.91
C GLY A 79 -11.20 -0.22 15.35
N ARG A 80 -12.23 0.24 16.07
CA ARG A 80 -13.06 1.38 15.65
C ARG A 80 -12.25 2.67 15.51
N TYR A 81 -11.41 2.97 16.48
CA TYR A 81 -10.59 4.19 16.47
C TYR A 81 -9.61 4.21 15.29
N SER A 82 -9.02 3.07 14.94
CA SER A 82 -8.13 2.97 13.78
C SER A 82 -8.84 3.24 12.46
N TYR A 83 -10.09 2.79 12.33
CA TYR A 83 -10.95 3.12 11.21
C TYR A 83 -11.28 4.62 11.16
N ASP A 84 -11.71 5.20 12.30
CA ASP A 84 -12.07 6.61 12.37
C ASP A 84 -10.84 7.52 12.08
N SER A 85 -9.65 7.13 12.55
CA SER A 85 -8.37 7.77 12.21
C SER A 85 -8.09 7.74 10.71
N PHE A 86 -8.34 6.61 10.06
CA PHE A 86 -8.16 6.48 8.61
C PHE A 86 -9.18 7.31 7.83
N MET A 87 -10.46 7.28 8.21
CA MET A 87 -11.52 8.09 7.60
C MET A 87 -11.23 9.59 7.74
N THR A 88 -10.68 10.03 8.87
CA THR A 88 -10.21 11.41 9.05
C THR A 88 -9.11 11.77 8.06
N GLY A 89 -8.12 10.88 7.86
CA GLY A 89 -7.07 11.09 6.85
C GLY A 89 -7.59 11.18 5.42
N ILE A 90 -8.57 10.34 5.07
CA ILE A 90 -9.28 10.39 3.78
C ILE A 90 -9.98 11.75 3.62
N LYS A 91 -10.78 12.15 4.62
CA LYS A 91 -11.52 13.41 4.62
C LYS A 91 -10.61 14.62 4.42
N LEU A 92 -9.44 14.64 5.08
CA LEU A 92 -8.45 15.71 4.89
C LEU A 92 -7.96 15.80 3.45
N CYS A 93 -7.80 14.68 2.75
CA CYS A 93 -7.42 14.66 1.34
C CYS A 93 -8.57 15.14 0.44
N GLU A 94 -9.81 14.72 0.71
CA GLU A 94 -11.01 15.15 -0.03
C GLU A 94 -11.25 16.66 0.10
N GLU A 95 -11.01 17.21 1.30
CA GLU A 95 -11.08 18.64 1.59
C GLU A 95 -9.87 19.44 1.09
N LYS A 96 -8.90 18.79 0.42
CA LYS A 96 -7.64 19.37 -0.05
C LYS A 96 -6.81 20.04 1.07
N LYS A 97 -6.95 19.55 2.30
CA LYS A 97 -6.13 19.94 3.47
C LYS A 97 -4.87 19.08 3.61
N ALA A 98 -4.85 17.93 2.95
CA ALA A 98 -3.67 17.07 2.80
C ALA A 98 -3.52 16.64 1.34
N ASP A 99 -2.28 16.47 0.90
CA ASP A 99 -1.91 16.03 -0.45
C ASP A 99 -1.96 14.51 -0.60
N GLY A 100 -2.00 13.78 0.51
CA GLY A 100 -2.13 12.33 0.54
C GLY A 100 -2.23 11.78 1.97
N VAL A 101 -2.60 10.51 2.06
CA VAL A 101 -2.71 9.78 3.32
C VAL A 101 -1.67 8.67 3.42
N VAL A 102 -0.94 8.63 4.52
CA VAL A 102 -0.06 7.51 4.88
C VAL A 102 -0.71 6.75 6.03
N THR A 103 -0.80 5.44 5.86
CA THR A 103 -1.57 4.57 6.75
C THR A 103 -0.67 3.63 7.54
N MET A 104 -0.75 3.71 8.87
CA MET A 104 -0.18 2.71 9.76
C MET A 104 -1.08 1.46 9.81
N PRO A 105 -0.55 0.31 10.27
CA PRO A 105 -1.27 -0.96 10.19
C PRO A 105 -2.55 -1.00 11.03
N ILE A 106 -3.56 -1.72 10.53
CA ILE A 106 -4.79 -2.06 11.26
C ILE A 106 -4.85 -3.56 11.51
N HIS A 107 -5.60 -3.97 12.53
CA HIS A 107 -5.89 -5.38 12.78
C HIS A 107 -7.28 -5.72 12.22
N LYS A 108 -7.36 -6.61 11.23
CA LYS A 108 -8.62 -6.94 10.54
C LYS A 108 -9.67 -7.56 11.48
N GLU A 109 -9.23 -8.36 12.44
CA GLU A 109 -10.13 -8.92 13.46
C GLU A 109 -10.67 -7.83 14.39
N ALA A 110 -9.87 -6.81 14.72
CA ALA A 110 -10.32 -5.69 15.55
C ALA A 110 -11.41 -4.89 14.82
N TRP A 111 -11.28 -4.70 13.50
CA TRP A 111 -12.32 -4.11 12.66
C TRP A 111 -13.59 -4.97 12.66
N MET A 112 -13.45 -6.28 12.51
CA MET A 112 -14.58 -7.22 12.51
C MET A 112 -15.37 -7.16 13.82
N ILE A 113 -14.70 -7.26 14.97
CA ILE A 113 -15.37 -7.22 16.28
C ILE A 113 -15.91 -5.82 16.63
N ALA A 114 -15.40 -4.78 15.98
CA ALA A 114 -15.96 -3.42 16.02
C ALA A 114 -17.22 -3.25 15.14
N GLY A 115 -17.65 -4.30 14.44
CA GLY A 115 -18.82 -4.28 13.57
C GLY A 115 -18.58 -3.61 12.21
N LEU A 116 -17.34 -3.51 11.76
CA LEU A 116 -17.00 -2.95 10.45
C LEU A 116 -17.02 -4.04 9.38
N GLU A 117 -17.59 -3.72 8.21
CA GLU A 117 -17.77 -4.67 7.10
C GLU A 117 -16.53 -4.78 6.20
N TYR A 118 -15.54 -3.90 6.38
CA TYR A 118 -14.37 -3.78 5.53
C TYR A 118 -13.28 -4.79 5.90
N LYS A 119 -12.64 -5.37 4.88
CA LYS A 119 -11.52 -6.32 5.05
C LYS A 119 -10.14 -5.67 5.16
N GLY A 120 -10.10 -4.34 5.19
CA GLY A 120 -8.90 -3.52 5.36
C GLY A 120 -8.92 -2.25 4.51
N HIS A 121 -7.80 -1.52 4.50
CA HIS A 121 -7.69 -0.20 3.86
C HIS A 121 -8.10 -0.18 2.38
N THR A 122 -7.58 -1.09 1.55
CA THR A 122 -7.86 -1.09 0.11
C THR A 122 -9.32 -1.42 -0.20
N ASP A 123 -9.93 -2.33 0.56
CA ASP A 123 -11.35 -2.67 0.42
C ASP A 123 -12.24 -1.48 0.78
N LEU A 124 -11.94 -0.80 1.89
CA LEU A 124 -12.61 0.44 2.28
C LEU A 124 -12.47 1.51 1.20
N LEU A 125 -11.26 1.76 0.69
CA LEU A 125 -11.02 2.78 -0.34
C LEU A 125 -11.80 2.50 -1.64
N ARG A 126 -11.91 1.23 -2.06
CA ARG A 126 -12.69 0.85 -3.24
C ARG A 126 -14.16 1.21 -3.06
N GLN A 127 -14.74 0.89 -1.92
CA GLN A 127 -16.15 1.17 -1.62
C GLN A 127 -16.40 2.67 -1.45
N HIS A 128 -15.54 3.36 -0.69
CA HIS A 128 -15.67 4.78 -0.42
C HIS A 128 -15.59 5.64 -1.70
N PHE A 129 -14.63 5.34 -2.58
CA PHE A 129 -14.45 6.10 -3.83
C PHE A 129 -15.17 5.52 -5.04
N ASN A 130 -15.85 4.37 -4.90
CA ASN A 130 -16.42 3.60 -6.01
C ASN A 130 -15.42 3.45 -7.17
N ALA A 131 -14.21 2.99 -6.84
CA ALA A 131 -13.07 2.97 -7.75
C ALA A 131 -12.30 1.65 -7.69
N ASP A 132 -11.81 1.19 -8.83
CA ASP A 132 -10.98 -0.01 -8.93
C ASP A 132 -9.54 0.28 -8.50
N ALA A 133 -9.30 0.31 -7.19
CA ALA A 133 -7.95 0.50 -6.64
C ALA A 133 -7.00 -0.59 -7.16
N ILE A 134 -5.78 -0.19 -7.54
CA ILE A 134 -4.70 -1.12 -7.93
C ILE A 134 -3.70 -1.18 -6.78
N MET A 135 -3.51 -2.36 -6.20
CA MET A 135 -2.48 -2.60 -5.19
C MET A 135 -1.12 -2.80 -5.87
N MET A 136 -0.15 -1.99 -5.45
CA MET A 136 1.25 -2.11 -5.85
C MET A 136 2.13 -2.12 -4.61
N LEU A 137 3.02 -3.11 -4.49
CA LEU A 137 3.98 -3.19 -3.40
C LEU A 137 5.40 -2.98 -3.93
N GLY A 138 6.28 -2.41 -3.11
CA GLY A 138 7.71 -2.42 -3.39
C GLY A 138 8.46 -1.16 -3.02
N CYS A 139 9.61 -1.01 -3.66
CA CYS A 139 10.58 0.07 -3.44
C CYS A 139 11.19 0.49 -4.80
N PRO A 140 11.99 1.57 -4.89
CA PRO A 140 12.60 2.03 -6.14
C PRO A 140 13.30 0.95 -6.97
N GLU A 141 13.84 -0.07 -6.32
CA GLU A 141 14.53 -1.22 -6.90
C GLU A 141 13.56 -2.21 -7.55
N MET A 142 12.34 -2.34 -7.02
CA MET A 142 11.35 -3.30 -7.48
C MET A 142 9.94 -2.95 -7.00
N TYR A 143 9.03 -2.65 -7.92
CA TYR A 143 7.60 -2.48 -7.71
C TYR A 143 6.80 -3.59 -8.40
N VAL A 144 5.78 -4.12 -7.72
CA VAL A 144 4.92 -5.20 -8.21
C VAL A 144 3.46 -4.78 -8.06
N ALA A 145 2.79 -4.55 -9.18
CA ALA A 145 1.34 -4.35 -9.24
C ALA A 145 0.61 -5.70 -9.36
N LEU A 146 -0.46 -5.87 -8.59
CA LEU A 146 -1.20 -7.13 -8.51
C LEU A 146 -2.50 -7.06 -9.32
N VAL A 147 -2.66 -7.96 -10.29
CA VAL A 147 -3.93 -8.09 -11.05
C VAL A 147 -5.02 -8.72 -10.19
N THR A 148 -4.66 -9.68 -9.35
CA THR A 148 -5.54 -10.26 -8.33
C THR A 148 -4.84 -10.24 -6.97
N GLU A 149 -5.62 -10.01 -5.92
CA GLU A 149 -5.12 -9.82 -4.55
C GLU A 149 -5.48 -11.02 -3.66
N HIS A 150 -6.31 -10.80 -2.64
CA HIS A 150 -6.67 -11.78 -1.63
C HIS A 150 -7.81 -12.70 -2.11
N ILE A 151 -7.57 -13.48 -3.16
CA ILE A 151 -8.49 -14.53 -3.65
C ILE A 151 -7.85 -15.92 -3.57
N PRO A 152 -8.64 -17.00 -3.45
CA PRO A 152 -8.10 -18.36 -3.53
C PRO A 152 -7.39 -18.61 -4.86
N LEU A 153 -6.23 -19.28 -4.84
CA LEU A 153 -5.42 -19.53 -6.04
C LEU A 153 -6.21 -20.21 -7.17
N ARG A 154 -7.13 -21.12 -6.83
CA ARG A 154 -8.01 -21.82 -7.78
C ARG A 154 -8.93 -20.89 -8.59
N ASP A 155 -9.15 -19.67 -8.12
CA ASP A 155 -10.05 -18.69 -8.74
C ASP A 155 -9.31 -17.67 -9.60
N VAL A 156 -7.96 -17.65 -9.56
CA VAL A 156 -7.13 -16.68 -10.31
C VAL A 156 -7.33 -16.84 -11.82
N THR A 157 -7.16 -18.04 -12.37
CA THR A 157 -7.27 -18.29 -13.83
C THR A 157 -8.68 -18.00 -14.37
N LYS A 158 -9.70 -18.18 -13.52
CA LYS A 158 -11.09 -17.82 -13.84
C LYS A 158 -11.28 -16.31 -13.84
N THR A 159 -10.67 -15.60 -12.91
CA THR A 159 -10.77 -14.14 -12.76
C THR A 159 -10.00 -13.38 -13.85
N VAL A 160 -8.77 -13.81 -14.17
CA VAL A 160 -7.90 -13.11 -15.13
C VAL A 160 -8.42 -13.27 -16.56
N LYS A 161 -9.25 -12.30 -16.99
CA LYS A 161 -9.82 -12.22 -18.35
C LYS A 161 -9.20 -11.08 -19.15
N TYR A 162 -9.21 -11.22 -20.48
CA TYR A 162 -8.69 -10.22 -21.41
C TYR A 162 -9.22 -8.79 -21.16
N LYS A 163 -10.54 -8.61 -21.02
CA LYS A 163 -11.15 -7.29 -20.82
C LYS A 163 -10.68 -6.65 -19.51
N MET A 164 -10.68 -7.42 -18.44
CA MET A 164 -10.24 -7.00 -17.11
C MET A 164 -8.76 -6.59 -17.14
N LEU A 165 -7.89 -7.44 -17.68
CA LEU A 165 -6.46 -7.17 -17.75
C LEU A 165 -6.14 -5.96 -18.65
N LYS A 166 -6.82 -5.83 -19.80
CA LYS A 166 -6.67 -4.63 -20.65
C LYS A 166 -6.99 -3.36 -19.87
N GLN A 167 -8.11 -3.34 -19.14
CA GLN A 167 -8.50 -2.18 -18.34
C GLN A 167 -7.51 -1.91 -17.20
N PHE A 168 -7.07 -2.95 -16.51
CA PHE A 168 -6.04 -2.86 -15.46
C PHE A 168 -4.76 -2.19 -15.98
N LEU A 169 -4.24 -2.65 -17.13
CA LEU A 169 -3.01 -2.10 -17.71
C LEU A 169 -3.19 -0.64 -18.16
N LEU A 170 -4.36 -0.28 -18.71
CA LEU A 170 -4.68 1.11 -19.07
C LEU A 170 -4.77 2.04 -17.85
N ASN A 171 -5.32 1.55 -16.74
CA ASN A 171 -5.38 2.30 -15.49
C ASN A 171 -3.97 2.43 -14.88
N LEU A 172 -3.23 1.32 -14.79
CA LEU A 172 -1.87 1.29 -14.27
C LEU A 172 -0.94 2.24 -15.04
N GLN A 173 -1.05 2.28 -16.36
CA GLN A 173 -0.24 3.14 -17.23
C GLN A 173 -0.25 4.61 -16.81
N LYS A 174 -1.40 5.11 -16.32
CA LYS A 174 -1.57 6.51 -15.91
C LYS A 174 -0.90 6.80 -14.57
N GLU A 175 -0.65 5.78 -13.77
CA GLU A 175 -0.17 5.86 -12.39
C GLU A 175 1.34 5.61 -12.29
N ILE A 176 1.95 5.04 -13.32
CA ILE A 176 3.38 4.74 -13.39
C ILE A 176 4.12 5.72 -14.30
N PRO A 177 5.42 5.97 -14.07
CA PRO A 177 6.25 6.74 -14.99
C PRO A 177 6.31 6.11 -16.38
N LEU A 178 6.77 6.89 -17.36
CA LEU A 178 7.11 6.41 -18.71
C LEU A 178 8.32 5.46 -18.66
N LYS A 179 8.08 4.24 -18.20
CA LYS A 179 9.04 3.13 -18.09
C LYS A 179 8.42 1.86 -18.63
N LYS A 180 9.27 0.94 -19.09
CA LYS A 180 8.85 -0.41 -19.45
C LYS A 180 8.42 -1.19 -18.21
N VAL A 181 7.36 -1.98 -18.35
CA VAL A 181 6.74 -2.77 -17.28
C VAL A 181 6.72 -4.24 -17.71
N ALA A 182 7.31 -5.10 -16.90
CA ALA A 182 7.30 -6.54 -17.13
C ALA A 182 5.98 -7.16 -16.63
N VAL A 183 5.18 -7.71 -17.55
CA VAL A 183 3.92 -8.38 -17.23
C VAL A 183 4.15 -9.87 -17.22
N LEU A 184 3.97 -10.52 -16.08
CA LEU A 184 4.21 -11.96 -15.92
C LEU A 184 3.12 -12.79 -16.60
N GLY A 185 3.49 -13.98 -17.07
CA GLY A 185 2.55 -15.04 -17.38
C GLY A 185 1.87 -15.58 -16.11
N ILE A 186 0.73 -16.27 -16.26
CA ILE A 186 0.02 -16.91 -15.15
C ILE A 186 0.46 -18.37 -14.97
N ASN A 187 0.74 -19.07 -16.07
CA ASN A 187 1.21 -20.46 -16.03
C ASN A 187 2.75 -20.52 -15.95
N PRO A 188 3.31 -21.65 -15.48
CA PRO A 188 4.74 -21.94 -15.64
C PRO A 188 5.17 -21.76 -17.10
N HIS A 189 6.39 -21.28 -17.33
CA HIS A 189 6.92 -21.02 -18.67
C HIS A 189 6.04 -20.09 -19.53
N ALA A 190 5.19 -19.27 -18.90
CA ALA A 190 4.19 -18.44 -19.58
C ALA A 190 3.30 -19.24 -20.56
N GLY A 191 2.97 -20.48 -20.18
CA GLY A 191 2.11 -21.39 -20.94
C GLY A 191 2.81 -22.12 -22.07
N ASP A 192 4.08 -21.84 -22.35
CA ASP A 192 4.90 -22.49 -23.40
C ASP A 192 4.13 -22.67 -24.73
N ASN A 193 3.68 -21.56 -25.31
CA ASN A 193 2.88 -21.52 -26.53
C ASN A 193 1.55 -22.32 -26.49
N GLY A 194 1.04 -22.62 -25.31
CA GLY A 194 -0.20 -23.40 -25.12
C GLY A 194 0.01 -24.82 -24.62
N VAL A 195 1.26 -25.29 -24.51
CA VAL A 195 1.57 -26.63 -23.96
C VAL A 195 1.17 -26.72 -22.48
N LEU A 196 1.35 -25.62 -21.73
CA LEU A 196 1.07 -25.54 -20.29
C LEU A 196 -0.10 -24.58 -20.01
N GLY A 197 -1.18 -24.71 -20.78
CA GLY A 197 -2.37 -23.88 -20.65
C GLY A 197 -2.39 -22.68 -21.61
N HIS A 198 -3.59 -22.11 -21.80
CA HIS A 198 -3.85 -21.08 -22.82
C HIS A 198 -4.17 -19.71 -22.24
N GLU A 199 -4.18 -19.57 -20.91
CA GLU A 199 -4.51 -18.32 -20.23
C GLU A 199 -3.55 -17.19 -20.62
N ASP A 200 -2.26 -17.50 -20.79
CA ASP A 200 -1.22 -16.54 -21.19
C ASP A 200 -1.46 -15.92 -22.56
N MET A 201 -2.17 -16.59 -23.47
CA MET A 201 -2.58 -16.01 -24.75
C MET A 201 -3.49 -14.79 -24.55
N ARG A 202 -4.31 -14.79 -23.48
CA ARG A 202 -5.17 -13.65 -23.12
C ARG A 202 -4.33 -12.49 -22.57
N ILE A 203 -3.25 -12.79 -21.85
CA ILE A 203 -2.29 -11.82 -21.32
C ILE A 203 -1.55 -11.14 -22.47
N LEU A 204 -0.97 -11.93 -23.38
CA LEU A 204 -0.30 -11.42 -24.58
C LEU A 204 -1.24 -10.54 -25.42
N LYS A 205 -2.50 -10.97 -25.60
CA LYS A 205 -3.51 -10.21 -26.33
C LYS A 205 -3.82 -8.86 -25.65
N ALA A 206 -3.90 -8.82 -24.32
CA ALA A 206 -4.11 -7.58 -23.56
C ALA A 206 -2.92 -6.63 -23.73
N ILE A 207 -1.70 -7.11 -23.54
CA ILE A 207 -0.45 -6.34 -23.72
C ILE A 207 -0.38 -5.71 -25.11
N LYS A 208 -0.54 -6.52 -26.16
CA LYS A 208 -0.53 -6.04 -27.56
C LYS A 208 -1.61 -4.99 -27.82
N SER A 209 -2.81 -5.20 -27.28
CA SER A 209 -3.91 -4.26 -27.43
C SER A 209 -3.63 -2.92 -26.75
N VAL A 210 -3.02 -2.92 -25.57
CA VAL A 210 -2.72 -1.70 -24.81
C VAL A 210 -1.56 -0.95 -25.46
N ASN A 211 -0.44 -1.62 -25.75
CA ASN A 211 0.70 -0.97 -26.42
C ASN A 211 0.31 -0.37 -27.78
N LYS A 212 -0.53 -1.06 -28.57
CA LYS A 212 -1.07 -0.51 -29.82
C LYS A 212 -1.90 0.77 -29.58
N GLN A 213 -2.70 0.80 -28.52
CA GLN A 213 -3.50 1.96 -28.16
C GLN A 213 -2.64 3.13 -27.66
N LEU A 214 -1.55 2.84 -26.96
CA LEU A 214 -0.59 3.84 -26.47
C LEU A 214 0.34 4.37 -27.57
N GLY A 215 0.52 3.64 -28.67
CA GLY A 215 1.43 3.98 -29.75
C GLY A 215 2.92 3.70 -29.45
N TRP A 216 3.23 3.07 -28.31
CA TRP A 216 4.58 2.65 -27.94
C TRP A 216 4.56 1.40 -27.05
N GLU A 217 5.72 0.75 -26.92
CA GLU A 217 5.87 -0.50 -26.18
C GLU A 217 6.18 -0.25 -24.70
N GLN A 218 5.14 -0.07 -23.88
CA GLN A 218 5.28 0.09 -22.44
C GLN A 218 5.27 -1.26 -21.71
N PHE A 219 4.32 -2.13 -22.02
CA PHE A 219 4.15 -3.41 -21.34
C PHE A 219 4.86 -4.54 -22.09
N ILE A 220 5.73 -5.28 -21.41
CA ILE A 220 6.56 -6.34 -21.99
C ILE A 220 6.13 -7.69 -21.40
N GLY A 221 5.81 -8.67 -22.24
CA GLY A 221 5.44 -10.01 -21.78
C GLY A 221 4.51 -10.78 -22.72
N PRO A 222 3.92 -11.90 -22.24
CA PRO A 222 4.04 -12.42 -20.88
C PRO A 222 5.46 -12.91 -20.58
N ILE A 223 6.03 -12.43 -19.48
CA ILE A 223 7.35 -12.85 -19.00
C ILE A 223 7.21 -14.16 -18.23
N VAL A 224 8.15 -15.06 -18.42
CA VAL A 224 8.17 -16.31 -17.67
C VAL A 224 8.44 -16.01 -16.18
N PRO A 225 7.58 -16.48 -15.24
CA PRO A 225 7.66 -16.07 -13.83
C PRO A 225 8.96 -16.43 -13.09
N ASP A 226 9.59 -17.59 -13.39
CA ASP A 226 10.78 -18.07 -12.68
C ASP A 226 12.06 -17.28 -13.02
N VAL A 227 12.15 -16.68 -14.21
CA VAL A 227 13.27 -15.82 -14.62
C VAL A 227 13.02 -14.33 -14.33
N ALA A 228 11.75 -13.93 -14.13
CA ALA A 228 11.34 -12.53 -14.02
C ALA A 228 12.03 -11.75 -12.88
N PHE A 229 12.44 -12.43 -11.82
CA PHE A 229 13.03 -11.80 -10.62
C PHE A 229 14.52 -12.07 -10.46
N THR A 230 15.15 -12.70 -11.45
CA THR A 230 16.61 -12.89 -11.46
C THR A 230 17.33 -11.54 -11.49
N PRO A 231 18.57 -11.43 -10.97
CA PRO A 231 19.33 -10.17 -11.00
C PRO A 231 19.47 -9.59 -12.40
N HIS A 232 19.70 -10.42 -13.42
CA HIS A 232 19.81 -10.00 -14.81
C HIS A 232 18.49 -9.44 -15.38
N PHE A 233 17.34 -9.96 -14.96
CA PHE A 233 16.06 -9.41 -15.41
C PHE A 233 15.76 -8.08 -14.69
N ARG A 234 15.96 -8.03 -13.36
CA ARG A 234 15.70 -6.83 -12.55
C ARG A 234 16.62 -5.64 -12.86
N CYS A 235 17.80 -5.86 -13.46
CA CYS A 235 18.61 -4.72 -13.90
C CYS A 235 17.98 -3.94 -15.06
N ASN A 236 17.06 -4.55 -15.81
CA ASN A 236 16.36 -3.94 -16.93
C ASN A 236 14.93 -3.48 -16.58
N TYR A 237 14.35 -4.01 -15.50
CA TYR A 237 12.97 -3.74 -15.10
C TYR A 237 12.84 -3.58 -13.59
N ASN A 238 12.20 -2.49 -13.16
CA ASN A 238 11.80 -2.29 -11.75
C ASN A 238 10.29 -2.13 -11.57
N TYR A 239 9.48 -2.31 -12.62
CA TYR A 239 8.02 -2.37 -12.52
C TYR A 239 7.53 -3.69 -13.09
N PHE A 240 6.79 -4.44 -12.28
CA PHE A 240 6.27 -5.75 -12.59
C PHE A 240 4.75 -5.76 -12.42
N VAL A 241 4.07 -6.57 -13.22
CA VAL A 241 2.66 -6.90 -13.05
C VAL A 241 2.56 -8.40 -12.82
N ALA A 242 2.12 -8.78 -11.64
CA ALA A 242 1.90 -10.17 -11.25
C ALA A 242 0.41 -10.53 -11.35
N MET A 243 0.13 -11.75 -11.80
CA MET A 243 -1.24 -12.21 -12.03
C MET A 243 -1.94 -12.56 -10.71
N TYR A 244 -1.20 -12.95 -9.68
CA TYR A 244 -1.68 -13.25 -8.33
C TYR A 244 -0.68 -12.82 -7.25
N HIS A 245 -1.18 -12.67 -6.03
CA HIS A 245 -0.47 -12.16 -4.85
C HIS A 245 0.91 -12.81 -4.65
N ASP A 246 0.96 -14.12 -4.44
CA ASP A 246 2.21 -14.79 -4.07
C ASP A 246 3.24 -14.83 -5.21
N GLN A 247 2.81 -14.73 -6.47
CA GLN A 247 3.69 -14.73 -7.64
C GLN A 247 4.73 -13.61 -7.58
N GLY A 248 4.29 -12.42 -7.17
CA GLY A 248 5.11 -11.23 -7.16
C GLY A 248 5.58 -10.85 -5.75
N LEU A 249 4.81 -11.17 -4.71
CA LEU A 249 5.17 -10.79 -3.35
C LEU A 249 6.17 -11.72 -2.68
N ALA A 250 6.17 -13.02 -2.99
CA ALA A 250 7.21 -13.92 -2.50
C ALA A 250 8.64 -13.44 -2.88
N PRO A 251 8.95 -13.14 -4.16
CA PRO A 251 10.27 -12.64 -4.53
C PRO A 251 10.52 -11.21 -4.00
N LEU A 252 9.52 -10.34 -4.00
CA LEU A 252 9.67 -8.98 -3.44
C LEU A 252 10.09 -9.03 -1.98
N LYS A 253 9.40 -9.83 -1.16
CA LYS A 253 9.68 -9.99 0.26
C LYS A 253 11.02 -10.68 0.50
N ALA A 254 11.43 -11.63 -0.35
CA ALA A 254 12.74 -12.25 -0.25
C ALA A 254 13.91 -11.27 -0.49
N LEU A 255 13.69 -10.23 -1.29
CA LEU A 255 14.73 -9.28 -1.69
C LEU A 255 14.70 -7.96 -0.90
N HIS A 256 13.51 -7.45 -0.59
CA HIS A 256 13.27 -6.07 -0.13
C HIS A 256 12.24 -5.97 1.00
N PHE A 257 12.19 -6.95 1.91
CA PHE A 257 11.19 -7.02 2.99
C PHE A 257 11.06 -5.71 3.79
N ASP A 258 12.18 -5.20 4.31
CA ASP A 258 12.21 -4.05 5.21
C ASP A 258 11.98 -2.70 4.48
N GLU A 259 12.23 -2.67 3.16
CA GLU A 259 12.18 -1.44 2.34
C GLU A 259 10.83 -1.23 1.65
N SER A 260 10.11 -2.33 1.41
CA SER A 260 8.85 -2.33 0.66
C SER A 260 7.75 -1.52 1.34
N VAL A 261 6.93 -0.89 0.53
CA VAL A 261 5.72 -0.15 0.92
C VAL A 261 4.53 -0.64 0.11
N ASN A 262 3.32 -0.45 0.62
CA ASN A 262 2.09 -0.70 -0.13
C ASN A 262 1.52 0.63 -0.64
N ILE A 263 1.23 0.69 -1.94
CA ILE A 263 0.71 1.84 -2.66
C ILE A 263 -0.64 1.46 -3.26
N SER A 264 -1.65 2.32 -3.04
CA SER A 264 -2.97 2.17 -3.66
C SER A 264 -3.11 3.17 -4.80
N LEU A 265 -3.01 2.66 -6.03
CA LEU A 265 -3.08 3.42 -7.27
C LEU A 265 -4.52 3.47 -7.82
N ASN A 266 -4.75 4.30 -8.83
CA ASN A 266 -6.05 4.45 -9.51
C ASN A 266 -7.17 4.91 -8.55
N LEU A 267 -6.80 5.78 -7.60
CA LEU A 267 -7.68 6.42 -6.64
C LEU A 267 -7.58 7.95 -6.78
N PRO A 268 -8.65 8.70 -6.42
CA PRO A 268 -8.63 10.16 -6.49
C PRO A 268 -7.65 10.80 -5.51
N ILE A 269 -7.26 10.08 -4.44
CA ILE A 269 -6.28 10.51 -3.45
C ILE A 269 -4.99 9.69 -3.56
N ILE A 270 -3.87 10.25 -3.08
CA ILE A 270 -2.63 9.47 -2.89
C ILE A 270 -2.74 8.71 -1.58
N ARG A 271 -2.48 7.40 -1.62
CA ARG A 271 -2.39 6.58 -0.42
C ARG A 271 -1.18 5.64 -0.46
N THR A 272 -0.37 5.72 0.59
CA THR A 272 0.72 4.77 0.86
C THR A 272 0.58 4.16 2.26
N SER A 273 1.30 3.07 2.50
CA SER A 273 1.25 2.32 3.74
C SER A 273 2.53 1.56 3.94
N VAL A 274 2.84 1.29 5.20
CA VAL A 274 3.87 0.32 5.55
C VAL A 274 3.48 -1.07 5.07
N ASP A 275 4.48 -1.92 4.87
CA ASP A 275 4.29 -3.28 4.35
C ASP A 275 4.41 -4.38 5.44
N HIS A 276 4.23 -3.98 6.69
CA HIS A 276 4.14 -4.86 7.86
C HIS A 276 2.78 -4.73 8.56
N GLY A 277 2.43 -5.73 9.37
CA GLY A 277 1.21 -5.72 10.19
C GLY A 277 1.35 -4.91 11.48
N THR A 278 0.36 -5.03 12.37
CA THR A 278 0.36 -4.34 13.66
C THR A 278 1.43 -4.80 14.64
N ALA A 279 2.06 -5.96 14.40
CA ALA A 279 3.15 -6.52 15.19
C ALA A 279 2.85 -6.49 16.71
N PHE A 280 1.69 -7.03 17.09
CA PHE A 280 1.18 -7.03 18.46
C PHE A 280 2.14 -7.62 19.49
N ASP A 281 2.97 -8.58 19.08
CA ASP A 281 4.02 -9.22 19.89
C ASP A 281 5.12 -8.26 20.37
N ILE A 282 5.33 -7.15 19.66
CA ILE A 282 6.33 -6.12 20.01
C ILE A 282 5.71 -4.74 20.23
N ALA A 283 4.38 -4.65 20.34
CA ALA A 283 3.70 -3.40 20.59
C ALA A 283 4.13 -2.80 21.94
N TYR A 284 4.46 -1.51 21.96
CA TYR A 284 4.90 -0.78 23.15
C TYR A 284 6.20 -1.28 23.79
N THR A 285 7.02 -2.06 23.07
CA THR A 285 8.30 -2.56 23.61
C THR A 285 9.49 -1.70 23.23
N GLY A 286 9.31 -0.64 22.41
CA GLY A 286 10.42 0.16 21.92
C GLY A 286 11.27 -0.53 20.84
N LYS A 287 10.82 -1.64 20.27
CA LYS A 287 11.57 -2.45 19.27
C LYS A 287 11.12 -2.23 17.83
N ALA A 288 10.04 -1.50 17.58
CA ALA A 288 9.54 -1.30 16.24
C ALA A 288 10.52 -0.50 15.37
N LYS A 289 10.70 -0.96 14.12
CA LYS A 289 11.54 -0.33 13.10
C LYS A 289 10.75 0.76 12.35
N THR A 290 11.42 1.84 11.95
CA THR A 290 10.79 3.00 11.29
C THR A 290 10.96 3.02 9.76
N LEU A 291 11.83 2.18 9.20
CA LEU A 291 12.26 2.27 7.79
C LEU A 291 11.10 2.20 6.79
N SER A 292 10.21 1.21 6.90
CA SER A 292 9.06 1.08 5.99
C SER A 292 8.12 2.29 6.08
N TYR A 293 7.97 2.91 7.25
CA TYR A 293 7.16 4.13 7.41
C TYR A 293 7.81 5.35 6.73
N ILE A 294 9.11 5.53 6.94
CA ILE A 294 9.88 6.58 6.24
C ILE A 294 9.80 6.39 4.73
N ASN A 295 9.90 5.15 4.24
CA ASN A 295 9.75 4.84 2.83
C ASN A 295 8.34 5.14 2.34
N ALA A 296 7.30 4.81 3.11
CA ALA A 296 5.91 5.10 2.72
C ALA A 296 5.66 6.61 2.58
N ILE A 297 6.27 7.42 3.45
CA ILE A 297 6.28 8.89 3.37
C ILE A 297 6.99 9.35 2.10
N LYS A 298 8.22 8.87 1.85
CA LYS A 298 8.99 9.21 0.63
C LYS A 298 8.22 8.84 -0.65
N SER A 299 7.57 7.68 -0.67
CA SER A 299 6.73 7.26 -1.80
C SER A 299 5.51 8.16 -1.99
N ALA A 300 4.83 8.60 -0.92
CA ALA A 300 3.73 9.54 -1.02
C ALA A 300 4.18 10.90 -1.60
N ILE A 301 5.32 11.41 -1.14
CA ILE A 301 5.93 12.64 -1.66
C ILE A 301 6.24 12.51 -3.15
N GLN A 302 6.88 11.40 -3.56
CA GLN A 302 7.21 11.15 -4.96
C GLN A 302 5.97 11.09 -5.86
N LEU A 303 4.90 10.43 -5.40
CA LEU A 303 3.63 10.37 -6.13
C LEU A 303 2.98 11.76 -6.24
N ASN A 304 3.06 12.58 -5.19
CA ASN A 304 2.50 13.93 -5.20
C ASN A 304 3.21 14.82 -6.21
N THR A 305 4.54 14.83 -6.23
CA THR A 305 5.32 15.61 -7.20
C THR A 305 4.94 15.28 -8.64
N ARG A 306 4.63 14.01 -8.94
CA ARG A 306 4.21 13.60 -10.30
C ARG A 306 2.82 14.08 -10.67
N LYS A 307 1.87 14.16 -9.73
CA LYS A 307 0.51 14.67 -10.01
C LYS A 307 0.48 16.19 -10.20
N THR A 308 1.44 16.91 -9.61
CA THR A 308 1.54 18.38 -9.70
C THR A 308 2.46 18.89 -10.82
N SER A 309 3.21 17.99 -11.47
CA SER A 309 4.10 18.29 -12.61
C SER A 309 3.36 18.14 -13.93
#